data_AF-A0A2N2FCS2-F1
#
_entry.id   AF-A0A2N2FCS2-F1
#
_cell.length_a   1.000
_cell.length_b   1.000
_cell.length_c   1.000
_cell.angle_alpha   90.00
_cell.angle_beta   90.00
_cell.angle_gamma   90.00
#
_symmetry.space_group_name_H-M   'P 1'
#
loop_
_entity.id
_entity.type
_entity.pdbx_description
1 polymer ?
#
loop_
_entity_poly.entity_id
_entity_poly.type
_entity_poly.pdbx_seq_one_letter_code
_entity_poly.pdbx_strand_id
1 'polypeptide(L)'
;MKIIKSVKQMQSYSENLRMEGERIAFVPTMGYFHEGHLRLMKEAKKMADCVVVSIYVNPTQFGPKEDFSKYPRDLDRDLKMAQSVGVDVIFYPADKEMYPANYQTYV
;
A
#
# COMPACT_ATOMS: atom_id res chain seq x y z
N MET A 1 -13.45 -3.41 -1.78
CA MET A 1 -12.12 -2.94 -1.36
C MET A 1 -12.06 -2.85 0.16
N LYS A 2 -11.14 -3.56 0.81
CA LYS A 2 -10.89 -3.54 2.27
C LYS A 2 -9.75 -2.57 2.59
N ILE A 3 -9.82 -1.87 3.72
CA ILE A 3 -8.72 -1.02 4.20
C ILE A 3 -8.12 -1.68 5.44
N ILE A 4 -6.83 -1.98 5.40
CA ILE A 4 -6.08 -2.57 6.51
C ILE A 4 -5.00 -1.57 6.94
N LYS A 5 -4.94 -1.26 8.24
CA LYS A 5 -3.97 -0.29 8.79
C LYS A 5 -2.89 -0.93 9.66
N SER A 6 -3.10 -2.17 10.10
CA SER A 6 -2.15 -2.86 10.98
C SER A 6 -1.29 -3.85 10.20
N VAL A 7 0.00 -3.88 10.48
CA VAL A 7 0.93 -4.86 9.89
C VAL A 7 0.49 -6.27 10.24
N LYS A 8 0.16 -6.54 11.51
CA LYS A 8 -0.30 -7.87 11.95
C LYS A 8 -1.53 -8.33 11.19
N GLN A 9 -2.51 -7.44 11.00
CA GLN A 9 -3.73 -7.77 10.25
C GLN A 9 -3.44 -8.02 8.77
N MET A 10 -2.54 -7.24 8.16
CA MET A 10 -2.14 -7.41 6.76
C MET A 10 -1.41 -8.74 6.56
N GLN A 11 -0.49 -9.08 7.46
CA GLN A 11 0.20 -10.37 7.48
C GLN A 11 -0.80 -11.54 7.58
N SER A 12 -1.68 -11.54 8.59
CA SER A 12 -2.68 -12.61 8.73
C SER A 12 -3.61 -12.71 7.52
N TYR A 13 -4.00 -11.59 6.92
CA TYR A 13 -4.83 -11.59 5.71
C TYR A 13 -4.11 -12.20 4.51
N SER A 14 -2.86 -11.79 4.25
CA SER A 14 -2.06 -12.34 3.16
C SER A 14 -1.73 -13.83 3.36
N GLU A 15 -1.48 -14.25 4.61
CA GLU A 15 -1.22 -15.66 4.93
C GLU A 15 -2.44 -16.54 4.68
N ASN A 16 -3.64 -16.07 5.02
CA ASN A 16 -4.88 -16.81 4.72
C ASN A 16 -5.07 -16.98 3.20
N LEU A 17 -4.91 -15.91 2.41
CA LEU A 17 -4.97 -16.00 0.95
C LEU A 17 -3.93 -16.98 0.39
N ARG A 18 -2.70 -16.92 0.90
CA ARG A 18 -1.62 -17.86 0.52
C ARG A 18 -2.00 -19.30 0.86
N MET A 19 -2.61 -19.55 2.01
CA MET A 19 -3.08 -20.89 2.41
C MET A 19 -4.23 -21.40 1.55
N GLU A 20 -5.06 -20.51 1.02
CA GLU A 20 -6.14 -20.81 0.08
C GLU A 20 -5.63 -21.04 -1.36
N GLY A 21 -4.34 -20.82 -1.61
CA GLY A 21 -3.72 -20.97 -2.93
C GLY A 21 -3.92 -19.76 -3.85
N GLU A 22 -4.45 -18.66 -3.32
CA GLU A 22 -4.70 -17.43 -4.05
C GLU A 22 -3.37 -16.70 -4.34
N ARG A 23 -3.25 -16.13 -5.54
CA ARG A 23 -2.12 -15.27 -5.91
C ARG A 23 -2.41 -13.84 -5.51
N ILE A 24 -1.41 -13.21 -4.89
CA ILE A 24 -1.47 -11.80 -4.50
C ILE A 24 -0.56 -10.99 -5.44
N ALA A 25 -1.10 -9.98 -6.11
CA ALA A 25 -0.32 -8.96 -6.77
C ALA A 25 -0.23 -7.71 -5.88
N PHE A 26 0.97 -7.16 -5.76
CA PHE A 26 1.24 -6.03 -4.88
C PHE A 26 1.77 -4.83 -5.67
N VAL A 27 1.15 -3.66 -5.44
CA VAL A 27 1.60 -2.37 -6.00
C VAL A 27 1.94 -1.44 -4.84
N PRO A 28 3.24 -1.26 -4.50
CA PRO A 28 3.64 -0.33 -3.46
C PRO A 28 3.59 1.12 -3.97
N THR A 29 3.03 2.01 -3.16
CA THR A 29 2.95 3.45 -3.48
C THR A 29 3.11 4.31 -2.24
N MET A 30 3.32 5.61 -2.46
CA MET A 30 3.22 6.65 -1.43
C MET A 30 1.88 7.41 -1.46
N GLY A 31 0.88 6.91 -2.20
CA GLY A 31 -0.40 7.61 -2.41
C GLY A 31 -0.36 8.67 -3.52
N TYR A 32 -1.34 9.56 -3.49
CA TYR A 32 -1.59 10.61 -4.47
C TYR A 32 -1.57 10.07 -5.91
N PHE A 33 -2.50 9.15 -6.17
CA PHE A 33 -2.52 8.34 -7.37
C PHE A 33 -2.64 9.16 -8.65
N HIS A 34 -2.17 8.57 -9.74
CA HIS A 34 -2.29 9.10 -11.10
C HIS A 34 -2.39 7.92 -12.07
N GLU A 35 -2.57 8.18 -13.36
CA GLU A 35 -2.77 7.13 -14.38
C GLU A 35 -1.68 6.05 -14.38
N GLY A 36 -0.42 6.42 -14.15
CA GLY A 36 0.66 5.44 -13.98
C GLY A 36 0.39 4.39 -12.90
N HIS A 37 -0.05 4.81 -11.71
CA HIS A 37 -0.43 3.90 -10.63
C HIS A 37 -1.60 3.00 -11.03
N LEU A 38 -2.64 3.58 -11.65
CA LEU A 38 -3.83 2.83 -12.07
C LEU A 38 -3.51 1.80 -13.15
N ARG A 39 -2.57 2.07 -14.05
CA ARG A 39 -2.10 1.08 -15.03
C ARG A 39 -1.47 -0.13 -14.33
N LEU A 40 -0.61 0.08 -13.35
CA LEU A 40 -0.02 -1.02 -12.58
C LEU A 40 -1.08 -1.86 -11.87
N MET A 41 -2.10 -1.21 -11.26
CA MET A 41 -3.21 -1.92 -10.59
C MET A 41 -4.05 -2.72 -11.59
N LYS A 42 -4.31 -2.18 -12.78
CA LYS A 42 -5.03 -2.88 -13.87
C LYS A 42 -4.25 -4.08 -14.37
N GLU A 43 -2.94 -3.97 -14.55
CA GLU A 43 -2.10 -5.12 -14.93
C GLU A 43 -2.03 -6.17 -13.82
N ALA A 44 -1.88 -5.73 -12.56
CA ALA A 44 -1.90 -6.61 -11.38
C ALA A 44 -3.18 -7.46 -11.33
N LYS A 45 -4.35 -6.86 -11.64
CA LYS A 45 -5.64 -7.58 -11.64
C LYS A 45 -5.75 -8.69 -12.69
N LYS A 46 -4.93 -8.67 -13.75
CA LYS A 46 -4.90 -9.74 -14.75
C LYS A 46 -4.05 -10.95 -14.32
N MET A 47 -3.18 -10.77 -13.33
CA MET A 47 -2.12 -11.73 -12.98
C MET A 47 -2.35 -12.43 -11.64
N ALA A 48 -3.30 -11.96 -10.85
CA ALA A 48 -3.52 -12.39 -9.48
C ALA A 48 -5.00 -12.34 -9.10
N ASP A 49 -5.36 -13.15 -8.11
CA ASP A 49 -6.72 -13.27 -7.60
C ASP A 49 -7.05 -12.09 -6.65
N CYS A 50 -6.05 -11.64 -5.88
CA CYS A 50 -6.14 -10.49 -4.99
C CYS A 50 -5.10 -9.40 -5.35
N VAL A 51 -5.57 -8.17 -5.53
CA VAL A 51 -4.72 -6.99 -5.72
C VAL A 51 -4.64 -6.19 -4.41
N VAL A 52 -3.43 -6.08 -3.89
CA VAL A 52 -3.09 -5.27 -2.71
C VAL A 52 -2.30 -4.05 -3.15
N VAL A 53 -2.69 -2.89 -2.65
CA VAL A 53 -1.96 -1.63 -2.86
C VAL A 53 -1.58 -1.07 -1.50
N SER A 54 -0.31 -0.69 -1.29
CA SER A 54 0.05 0.08 -0.11
C SER A 54 0.02 1.57 -0.41
N ILE A 55 -0.48 2.36 0.53
CA ILE A 55 -0.31 3.82 0.56
C ILE A 55 0.50 4.13 1.81
N TYR A 56 1.78 4.44 1.63
CA TYR A 56 2.64 4.82 2.75
C TYR A 56 3.73 5.78 2.29
N VAL A 57 3.63 7.05 2.69
CA VAL A 57 4.69 8.04 2.45
C VAL A 57 5.83 7.72 3.42
N ASN A 58 6.82 6.97 2.95
CA ASN A 58 7.87 6.42 3.80
C ASN A 58 8.87 7.51 4.25
N PRO A 59 8.93 7.88 5.55
CA PRO A 59 9.81 8.95 6.02
C PRO A 59 11.31 8.69 5.75
N THR A 60 11.75 7.43 5.73
CA THR A 60 13.18 7.09 5.59
C THR A 60 13.71 7.32 4.17
N GLN A 61 12.82 7.50 3.20
CA GLN A 61 13.16 7.80 1.81
C GLN A 61 13.34 9.30 1.55
N PHE A 62 13.09 10.15 2.54
CA PHE A 62 13.21 11.60 2.40
C PHE A 62 14.47 12.11 3.11
N GLY A 63 15.30 12.84 2.38
CA GLY A 63 16.45 13.56 2.93
C GLY A 63 16.05 14.83 3.70
N PRO A 64 16.97 15.44 4.47
CA PRO A 64 16.67 16.64 5.28
C PRO A 64 16.18 17.87 4.51
N LYS A 65 16.45 17.92 3.20
CA LYS A 65 16.05 19.01 2.30
C LYS A 65 14.84 18.65 1.42
N GLU A 66 14.32 17.43 1.56
CA GLU A 66 13.19 16.96 0.76
C GLU A 66 11.88 17.20 1.50
N ASP A 67 10.83 17.49 0.73
CA ASP A 67 9.57 18.00 1.26
C ASP A 67 8.62 16.88 1.74
N PHE A 68 9.03 16.09 2.73
CA PHE A 68 8.18 15.07 3.36
C PHE A 68 6.84 15.66 3.88
N SER A 69 6.91 16.87 4.45
CA SER A 69 5.74 17.58 4.97
C SER A 69 4.80 18.08 3.88
N LYS A 70 5.33 18.42 2.69
CA LYS A 70 4.52 18.89 1.56
C LYS A 70 4.11 17.78 0.60
N TYR A 71 4.56 16.53 0.83
CA TYR A 71 4.14 15.41 0.00
C TYR A 71 2.60 15.34 -0.03
N PRO A 72 1.98 15.34 -1.22
CA PRO A 72 0.54 15.43 -1.33
C PRO A 72 -0.13 14.19 -0.76
N ARG A 73 -1.23 14.40 -0.01
CA ARG A 73 -1.99 13.33 0.63
C ARG A 73 -3.48 13.61 0.44
N ASP A 74 -4.14 12.72 -0.28
CA ASP A 74 -5.60 12.77 -0.49
C ASP A 74 -6.12 11.33 -0.54
N LEU A 75 -6.32 10.76 0.65
CA LEU A 75 -6.71 9.36 0.79
C LEU A 75 -8.08 9.11 0.15
N ASP A 76 -9.04 10.02 0.29
CA ASP A 76 -10.39 9.83 -0.27
C ASP A 76 -10.37 9.74 -1.80
N ARG A 77 -9.55 10.58 -2.44
CA ARG A 77 -9.31 10.49 -3.89
C ARG A 77 -8.66 9.17 -4.26
N ASP A 78 -7.61 8.77 -3.55
CA ASP A 78 -6.87 7.54 -3.83
C ASP A 78 -7.75 6.29 -3.69
N LEU A 79 -8.59 6.24 -2.65
CA LEU A 79 -9.55 5.15 -2.43
C LEU A 79 -10.56 5.03 -3.57
N LYS A 80 -11.13 6.16 -4.03
CA LYS A 80 -12.05 6.18 -5.18
C LYS A 80 -11.37 5.68 -6.45
N MET A 81 -10.15 6.14 -6.71
CA MET A 81 -9.37 5.73 -7.89
C MET A 81 -9.01 4.23 -7.84
N ALA A 82 -8.53 3.73 -6.70
CA ALA A 82 -8.22 2.30 -6.51
C ALA A 82 -9.45 1.41 -6.67
N GLN A 83 -10.59 1.81 -6.08
CA GLN A 83 -11.85 1.08 -6.22
C GLN A 83 -12.30 0.99 -7.70
N SER A 84 -12.11 2.06 -8.48
CA SER A 84 -12.51 2.11 -9.89
C SER A 84 -11.74 1.13 -10.79
N VAL A 85 -10.57 0.65 -10.34
CA VAL A 85 -9.71 -0.27 -11.10
C VAL A 85 -9.63 -1.67 -10.47
N GLY A 86 -10.51 -1.96 -9.50
CA GLY A 86 -10.67 -3.30 -8.95
C GLY A 86 -9.61 -3.69 -7.91
N VAL A 87 -9.05 -2.73 -7.18
CA VAL A 87 -8.19 -3.02 -6.03
C VAL A 87 -9.01 -3.68 -4.92
N ASP A 88 -8.52 -4.81 -4.41
CA ASP A 88 -9.20 -5.60 -3.40
C ASP A 88 -8.86 -5.09 -1.99
N VAL A 89 -7.59 -4.70 -1.76
CA VAL A 89 -7.12 -4.22 -0.45
C VAL A 89 -6.21 -3.00 -0.58
N ILE A 90 -6.45 -2.02 0.30
CA ILE A 90 -5.55 -0.90 0.57
C ILE A 90 -4.89 -1.13 1.93
N PHE A 91 -3.56 -1.26 1.93
CA PHE A 91 -2.74 -1.25 3.13
C PHE A 91 -2.29 0.20 3.43
N TYR A 92 -2.83 0.78 4.49
CA TYR A 92 -2.59 2.18 4.88
C TYR A 92 -2.09 2.26 6.34
N PRO A 93 -0.84 1.84 6.59
CA PRO A 93 -0.26 1.84 7.94
C PRO A 93 0.11 3.24 8.41
N ALA A 94 0.16 3.41 9.73
CA ALA A 94 0.81 4.56 10.35
C ALA A 94 2.30 4.28 10.55
N ASP A 95 3.11 5.33 10.75
CA ASP A 95 4.56 5.19 10.95
C ASP A 95 4.93 4.21 12.07
N LYS A 96 4.19 4.22 13.19
CA LYS A 96 4.42 3.30 14.32
C LYS A 96 4.21 1.82 13.99
N GLU A 97 3.45 1.50 12.93
CA GLU A 97 3.28 0.13 12.46
C GLU A 97 4.45 -0.31 11.59
N MET A 98 5.02 0.60 10.79
CA MET A 98 6.14 0.32 9.89
C MET A 98 7.50 0.40 10.59
N TYR A 99 7.66 1.40 11.45
CA TYR A 99 8.86 1.70 12.22
C TYR A 99 8.50 1.74 13.71
N PRO A 100 8.47 0.58 14.39
CA PRO A 100 8.26 0.55 15.83
C PRO A 100 9.42 1.24 16.57
N ALA A 101 9.19 1.59 17.83
CA ALA A 101 10.21 2.21 18.67
C ALA A 101 11.49 1.38 18.69
N ASN A 102 12.64 2.06 18.56
CA ASN A 102 13.98 1.46 18.56
C ASN A 102 14.27 0.50 17.40
N TYR A 103 13.59 0.63 16.25
CA TYR A 103 14.02 -0.06 15.04
C TYR A 103 15.44 0.36 14.63
N GLN A 104 16.31 -0.60 14.30
CA GLN A 104 17.75 -0.39 14.06
C GLN A 104 18.27 -1.08 12.78
N THR A 105 17.43 -1.79 12.05
CA THR A 105 17.83 -2.49 10.82
C THR A 105 17.72 -1.54 9.62
N TYR A 106 18.53 -1.72 8.59
CA TYR A 106 18.41 -0.99 7.32
C TYR A 106 18.98 -1.86 6.20
N VAL A 107 18.57 -1.58 4.97
CA VAL A 107 19.03 -2.22 3.72
C VAL A 107 19.36 -1.13 2.71
#